data_AF-A0A1V6UYV8-F1
#
_entry.id   AF-A0A1V6UYV8-F1
#
_cell.length_a   1.000
_cell.length_b   1.000
_cell.length_c   1.000
_cell.angle_alpha   90.00
_cell.angle_beta   90.00
_cell.angle_gamma   90.00
#
_symmetry.space_group_name_H-M   'P 1'
#
loop_
_entity.id
_entity.type
_entity.pdbx_description
1 polymer ?
#
loop_
_entity_poly.entity_id
_entity_poly.type
_entity_poly.pdbx_seq_one_letter_code
_entity_poly.pdbx_strand_id
1 'polypeptide(L)'
;MEVAWPQLFKSDFLNPDVLNAANPHPVWGYAHGPIPNNNPAWKLKSTIANGYISITKTTTALAADGPQAPIITLNSWDTIICDILVEDTQLCGASFSDPGNFPRRVRLHHSGAVHLPSYGPLNIEGATAGHNAIKRWILMGGWRDALYLKEPRKNVIAASRIGFYCDTLEEVARTDAQLAAEYGTQFHRSGYRDPSLALEYCRIHLPANRLDPLGTPSAPGGDDFVKSSSEKSTQPEPAFYNDLNVNHDFTSTSGPACKEVSKFVFEVDSEDEDQEEWPVDAVTDIFAGLHLPSSKLDAAYGPMPGELN
;
A
#
# COMPACT_ATOMS: atom_id res chain seq x y z
N MET A 1 7.55 -19.03 3.27
CA MET A 1 6.61 -18.90 4.40
C MET A 1 5.49 -18.02 3.89
N GLU A 2 4.36 -18.61 3.53
CA GLU A 2 3.19 -17.84 3.09
C GLU A 2 2.63 -17.09 4.29
N VAL A 3 2.54 -15.77 4.16
CA VAL A 3 1.90 -14.94 5.19
C VAL A 3 0.41 -15.01 4.92
N ALA A 4 -0.31 -15.79 5.72
CA ALA A 4 -1.77 -15.79 5.68
C ALA A 4 -2.26 -14.40 6.10
N TRP A 5 -2.98 -13.72 5.21
CA TRP A 5 -3.61 -12.44 5.52
C TRP A 5 -4.76 -12.65 6.51
N PRO A 6 -4.94 -11.76 7.50
CA PRO A 6 -6.06 -11.87 8.43
C PRO A 6 -7.38 -11.71 7.68
N GLN A 7 -8.41 -12.45 8.06
CA GLN A 7 -9.75 -12.24 7.53
C GLN A 7 -10.26 -10.86 7.94
N LEU A 8 -10.78 -10.09 6.98
CA LEU A 8 -11.35 -8.76 7.19
C LEU A 8 -12.85 -8.76 6.91
N PHE A 9 -13.57 -7.86 7.58
CA PHE A 9 -15.02 -7.69 7.53
C PHE A 9 -15.40 -6.23 7.29
N LYS A 10 -16.71 -5.96 7.08
CA LYS A 10 -17.26 -4.60 6.93
C LYS A 10 -16.77 -3.64 8.03
N SER A 11 -16.73 -4.08 9.28
CA SER A 11 -16.28 -3.29 10.43
C SER A 11 -14.82 -2.85 10.34
N ASP A 12 -13.98 -3.56 9.59
CA ASP A 12 -12.56 -3.20 9.40
C ASP A 12 -12.36 -2.03 8.43
N PHE A 13 -13.41 -1.64 7.70
CA PHE A 13 -13.42 -0.52 6.77
C PHE A 13 -14.36 0.60 7.23
N LEU A 14 -15.50 0.26 7.80
CA LEU A 14 -16.50 1.21 8.31
C LEU A 14 -16.37 1.38 9.82
N ASN A 15 -15.23 1.93 10.24
CA ASN A 15 -14.99 2.36 11.61
C ASN A 15 -14.39 3.78 11.61
N PRO A 16 -14.49 4.53 12.73
CA PRO A 16 -13.98 5.89 12.81
C PRO A 16 -12.50 6.02 12.47
N ASP A 17 -11.66 5.04 12.80
CA ASP A 17 -10.21 5.13 12.57
C ASP A 17 -9.87 5.09 11.07
N VAL A 18 -10.63 4.31 10.28
CA VAL A 18 -10.51 4.28 8.82
C VAL A 18 -11.22 5.48 8.20
N LEU A 19 -12.46 5.77 8.61
CA LEU A 19 -13.25 6.85 8.02
C LEU A 19 -12.67 8.24 8.30
N ASN A 20 -11.87 8.40 9.36
CA ASN A 20 -11.21 9.66 9.69
C ASN A 20 -9.68 9.60 9.45
N ALA A 21 -9.18 8.55 8.80
CA ALA A 21 -7.75 8.43 8.51
C ALA A 21 -7.26 9.61 7.67
N ALA A 22 -6.28 10.34 8.20
CA ALA A 22 -5.64 11.46 7.52
C ALA A 22 -4.56 10.99 6.54
N ASN A 23 -4.47 11.66 5.39
CA ASN A 23 -3.37 11.52 4.43
C ASN A 23 -3.07 12.90 3.82
N PRO A 24 -1.93 13.53 4.15
CA PRO A 24 -0.84 13.00 4.99
C PRO A 24 -1.25 12.83 6.45
N HIS A 25 -0.65 11.82 7.11
CA HIS A 25 -0.69 11.72 8.56
C HIS A 25 0.25 12.77 9.17
N PRO A 26 -0.14 13.50 10.23
CA PRO A 26 0.65 14.61 10.78
C PRO A 26 2.06 14.20 11.25
N VAL A 27 2.20 12.95 11.71
CA VAL A 27 3.48 12.44 12.21
C VAL A 27 4.20 11.57 11.18
N TRP A 28 3.44 10.81 10.37
CA TRP A 28 3.99 9.72 9.55
C TRP A 28 3.98 10.00 8.05
N GLY A 29 3.44 11.14 7.64
CA GLY A 29 3.43 11.56 6.24
C GLY A 29 2.42 10.80 5.38
N TYR A 30 2.71 10.72 4.08
CA TYR A 30 1.80 10.14 3.10
C TYR A 30 1.89 8.61 3.05
N ALA A 31 0.75 7.94 3.12
CA ALA A 31 0.63 6.49 2.91
C ALA A 31 0.23 6.14 1.48
N HIS A 32 -0.40 7.07 0.75
CA HIS A 32 -0.83 6.89 -0.64
C HIS A 32 -0.91 8.23 -1.38
N GLY A 33 -1.17 8.17 -2.69
CA GLY A 33 -1.32 9.33 -3.56
C GLY A 33 -2.57 10.19 -3.36
N PRO A 34 -2.58 11.41 -3.90
CA PRO A 34 -1.47 12.04 -4.65
C PRO A 34 -0.37 12.56 -3.72
N ILE A 35 0.88 12.14 -3.93
CA ILE A 35 2.04 12.65 -3.18
C ILE A 35 2.66 13.81 -3.97
N PRO A 36 2.72 15.03 -3.42
CA PRO A 36 3.31 16.17 -4.11
C PRO A 36 4.79 15.93 -4.46
N ASN A 37 5.18 16.34 -5.65
CA ASN A 37 6.58 16.48 -6.04
C ASN A 37 6.93 17.97 -6.07
N ASN A 38 7.21 18.55 -4.90
CA ASN A 38 7.48 19.97 -4.77
C ASN A 38 8.76 20.42 -5.49
N ASN A 39 9.63 19.47 -5.88
CA ASN A 39 10.93 19.75 -6.46
C ASN A 39 11.18 18.93 -7.72
N PRO A 40 10.34 19.07 -8.78
CA PRO A 40 10.42 18.21 -9.96
C PRO A 40 11.70 18.45 -10.78
N ALA A 41 12.27 19.66 -10.70
CA ALA A 41 13.52 20.02 -11.34
C ALA A 41 14.76 19.56 -10.55
N TRP A 42 14.62 19.23 -9.26
CA TRP A 42 15.74 18.81 -8.44
C TRP A 42 16.12 17.38 -8.78
N LYS A 43 17.34 17.21 -9.29
CA LYS A 43 17.89 15.91 -9.68
C LYS A 43 19.22 15.71 -9.00
N LEU A 44 19.43 14.51 -8.48
CA LEU A 44 20.73 14.15 -7.94
C LEU A 44 21.81 14.20 -9.04
N LYS A 45 22.73 15.16 -8.95
CA LYS A 45 23.92 15.31 -9.83
C LYS A 45 24.95 14.22 -9.50
N SER A 46 24.60 12.95 -9.64
CA SER A 46 25.51 11.82 -9.39
C SER A 46 25.81 11.11 -10.69
N THR A 47 27.08 10.87 -11.00
CA THR A 47 27.47 9.83 -11.96
C THR A 47 26.93 8.51 -11.44
N ILE A 48 25.93 7.98 -12.13
CA ILE A 48 25.30 6.70 -11.83
C ILE A 48 26.32 5.60 -12.13
N ALA A 49 27.21 5.31 -11.19
CA ALA A 49 28.03 4.11 -11.27
C ALA A 49 27.10 2.90 -11.11
N ASN A 50 26.96 2.09 -12.16
CA ASN A 50 26.20 0.83 -12.17
C ASN A 50 24.68 0.92 -11.92
N GLY A 51 24.03 2.03 -12.26
CA GLY A 51 22.58 2.15 -12.15
C GLY A 51 22.05 2.31 -10.71
N TYR A 52 22.91 2.57 -9.73
CA TYR A 52 22.56 2.60 -8.31
C TYR A 52 23.01 3.88 -7.60
N ILE A 53 22.10 4.46 -6.81
CA ILE A 53 22.35 5.61 -5.94
C ILE A 53 22.20 5.12 -4.49
N SER A 54 23.29 5.20 -3.71
CA SER A 54 23.25 4.86 -2.29
C SER A 54 22.49 5.91 -1.48
N ILE A 55 21.94 5.49 -0.35
CA ILE A 55 21.27 6.37 0.61
C ILE A 55 22.22 7.48 1.04
N THR A 56 23.44 7.14 1.44
CA THR A 56 24.47 8.10 1.87
C THR A 56 24.73 9.18 0.82
N LYS A 57 24.86 8.82 -0.47
CA LYS A 57 25.05 9.81 -1.54
C LYS A 57 23.86 10.75 -1.68
N THR A 58 22.66 10.23 -1.53
CA THR A 58 21.42 11.03 -1.57
C THR A 58 21.41 12.01 -0.41
N THR A 59 21.69 11.53 0.82
CA THR A 59 21.75 12.36 2.02
C THR A 59 22.81 13.46 1.93
N THR A 60 24.03 13.12 1.47
CA THR A 60 25.10 14.11 1.29
C THR A 60 24.72 15.18 0.27
N ALA A 61 24.09 14.81 -0.84
CA ALA A 61 23.68 15.79 -1.83
C ALA A 61 22.52 16.67 -1.35
N LEU A 62 21.56 16.10 -0.62
CA LEU A 62 20.49 16.87 0.03
C LEU A 62 21.05 17.86 1.06
N ALA A 63 22.10 17.49 1.79
CA ALA A 63 22.77 18.38 2.74
C ALA A 63 23.59 19.50 2.05
N ALA A 64 24.15 19.23 0.86
CA ALA A 64 25.02 20.17 0.16
C ALA A 64 24.26 21.16 -0.75
N ASP A 65 23.27 20.68 -1.48
CA ASP A 65 22.50 21.42 -2.50
C ASP A 65 21.04 20.96 -2.42
N GLY A 66 20.44 21.10 -1.24
CA GLY A 66 19.07 20.67 -0.98
C GLY A 66 18.04 21.35 -1.89
N PRO A 67 16.89 20.72 -2.14
CA PRO A 67 15.81 21.35 -2.88
C PRO A 67 15.30 22.63 -2.21
N GLN A 68 14.77 23.57 -3.00
CA GLN A 68 14.22 24.83 -2.49
C GLN A 68 12.91 24.65 -1.73
N ALA A 69 12.05 23.73 -2.17
CA ALA A 69 10.77 23.48 -1.51
C ALA A 69 10.88 22.31 -0.53
N PRO A 70 10.04 22.28 0.53
CA PRO A 70 10.03 21.20 1.51
C PRO A 70 9.87 19.82 0.87
N ILE A 71 10.68 18.88 1.34
CA ILE A 71 10.62 17.48 0.97
C ILE A 71 9.50 16.81 1.75
N ILE A 72 8.69 15.99 1.08
CA ILE A 72 7.54 15.33 1.70
C ILE A 72 7.96 14.07 2.47
N THR A 73 7.42 13.88 3.67
CA THR A 73 7.59 12.62 4.43
C THR A 73 6.69 11.52 3.86
N LEU A 74 7.26 10.35 3.59
CA LEU A 74 6.50 9.15 3.29
C LEU A 74 6.34 8.28 4.52
N ASN A 75 5.14 7.71 4.66
CA ASN A 75 4.92 6.58 5.52
C ASN A 75 5.68 5.38 4.91
N SER A 76 6.43 4.65 5.74
CA SER A 76 7.26 3.51 5.29
C SER A 76 6.44 2.29 4.88
N TRP A 77 5.11 2.36 4.94
CA TRP A 77 4.23 1.22 4.81
C TRP A 77 3.63 1.07 3.41
N ASP A 78 3.70 -0.16 2.89
CA ASP A 78 3.09 -0.64 1.64
C ASP A 78 3.31 0.23 0.38
N THR A 79 4.51 0.78 0.23
CA THR A 79 4.91 1.60 -0.92
C THR A 79 5.26 0.74 -2.15
N ILE A 80 4.36 -0.13 -2.59
CA ILE A 80 4.58 -0.98 -3.78
C ILE A 80 4.18 -0.28 -5.08
N ILE A 81 3.55 0.90 -4.99
CA ILE A 81 3.18 1.76 -6.13
C ILE A 81 3.77 3.14 -5.91
N CYS A 82 4.28 3.73 -6.99
CA CYS A 82 4.78 5.09 -6.97
C CYS A 82 3.65 6.09 -7.20
N ASP A 83 3.08 6.59 -6.11
CA ASP A 83 1.98 7.56 -6.15
C ASP A 83 2.47 9.02 -6.11
N ILE A 84 3.68 9.28 -6.59
CA ILE A 84 4.24 10.62 -6.67
C ILE A 84 3.72 11.32 -7.92
N LEU A 85 3.23 12.55 -7.75
CA LEU A 85 2.76 13.39 -8.83
C LEU A 85 3.88 13.67 -9.85
N VAL A 86 3.51 13.53 -11.12
CA VAL A 86 4.27 13.85 -12.31
C VAL A 86 3.35 14.69 -13.21
N GLU A 87 3.88 15.73 -13.84
CA GLU A 87 3.13 16.56 -14.80
C GLU A 87 1.82 17.14 -14.20
N ASP A 88 1.88 17.54 -12.92
CA ASP A 88 0.86 18.23 -12.10
C ASP A 88 -0.48 17.48 -11.86
N THR A 89 -0.81 16.51 -12.70
CA THR A 89 -2.15 15.87 -12.73
C THR A 89 -2.12 14.35 -12.69
N GLN A 90 -0.96 13.74 -12.95
CA GLN A 90 -0.81 12.29 -13.03
C GLN A 90 0.11 11.76 -11.94
N LEU A 91 -0.11 10.52 -11.54
CA LEU A 91 0.75 9.78 -10.62
C LEU A 91 1.71 8.90 -11.41
N CYS A 92 2.93 8.72 -10.91
CA CYS A 92 3.96 7.94 -11.59
C CYS A 92 3.52 6.50 -11.92
N GLY A 93 2.85 5.81 -10.99
CA GLY A 93 2.21 4.50 -11.17
C GLY A 93 3.16 3.32 -11.38
N ALA A 94 4.47 3.54 -11.30
CA ALA A 94 5.44 2.46 -11.29
C ALA A 94 5.17 1.51 -10.10
N SER A 95 4.95 0.23 -10.39
CA SER A 95 4.64 -0.80 -9.39
C SER A 95 5.78 -1.80 -9.21
N PHE A 96 6.01 -2.28 -7.99
CA PHE A 96 7.16 -3.10 -7.60
C PHE A 96 6.74 -4.36 -6.84
N SER A 97 7.18 -5.54 -7.29
CA SER A 97 7.00 -6.79 -6.53
C SER A 97 7.97 -6.89 -5.34
N ASP A 98 9.10 -6.21 -5.41
CA ASP A 98 10.10 -6.16 -4.36
C ASP A 98 10.11 -4.75 -3.73
N PRO A 99 9.79 -4.62 -2.43
CA PRO A 99 9.76 -3.34 -1.72
C PRO A 99 11.07 -2.54 -1.84
N GLY A 100 12.22 -3.18 -2.01
CA GLY A 100 13.51 -2.51 -2.17
C GLY A 100 13.63 -1.66 -3.46
N ASN A 101 12.78 -1.92 -4.46
CA ASN A 101 12.79 -1.19 -5.72
C ASN A 101 12.04 0.15 -5.65
N PHE A 102 11.09 0.33 -4.73
CA PHE A 102 10.41 1.61 -4.57
C PHE A 102 11.36 2.75 -4.13
N PRO A 103 12.18 2.60 -3.07
CA PRO A 103 13.21 3.59 -2.72
C PRO A 103 14.14 3.90 -3.87
N ARG A 104 14.51 2.88 -4.64
CA ARG A 104 15.38 3.04 -5.81
C ARG A 104 14.69 3.89 -6.88
N ARG A 105 13.42 3.64 -7.18
CA ARG A 105 12.61 4.46 -8.10
C ARG A 105 12.59 5.91 -7.64
N VAL A 106 12.26 6.13 -6.37
CA VAL A 106 12.17 7.46 -5.77
C VAL A 106 13.51 8.20 -5.89
N ARG A 107 14.63 7.58 -5.50
CA ARG A 107 15.96 8.19 -5.61
C ARG A 107 16.39 8.50 -7.05
N LEU A 108 15.92 7.75 -8.04
CA LEU A 108 16.31 7.93 -9.45
C LEU A 108 15.41 8.92 -10.19
N HIS A 109 14.10 8.92 -9.90
CA HIS A 109 13.10 9.65 -10.70
C HIS A 109 12.38 10.75 -9.92
N HIS A 110 12.42 10.72 -8.59
CA HIS A 110 11.69 11.63 -7.70
C HIS A 110 12.59 12.10 -6.55
N SER A 111 13.87 12.36 -6.84
CA SER A 111 14.91 12.48 -5.82
C SER A 111 14.71 13.68 -4.88
N GLY A 112 13.97 14.71 -5.30
CA GLY A 112 13.63 15.88 -4.49
C GLY A 112 12.20 15.87 -3.95
N ALA A 113 11.40 14.85 -4.27
CA ALA A 113 9.99 14.82 -3.91
C ALA A 113 9.80 14.44 -2.43
N VAL A 114 10.48 13.37 -2.01
CA VAL A 114 10.17 12.69 -0.75
C VAL A 114 11.41 12.27 0.02
N HIS A 115 11.30 12.31 1.35
CA HIS A 115 12.26 11.76 2.27
C HIS A 115 11.85 10.32 2.55
N LEU A 116 12.70 9.39 2.10
CA LEU A 116 12.47 7.98 2.35
C LEU A 116 12.82 7.69 3.81
N PRO A 117 11.88 7.21 4.64
CA PRO A 117 12.19 6.80 5.99
C PRO A 117 13.28 5.72 5.97
N SER A 118 14.22 5.80 6.92
CA SER A 118 15.12 4.68 7.16
C SER A 118 14.29 3.44 7.49
N TYR A 119 14.64 2.30 6.90
CA TYR A 119 14.04 0.99 7.20
C TYR A 119 14.45 0.54 8.62
N GLY A 120 13.96 1.26 9.62
CA GLY A 120 14.03 0.88 11.02
C GLY A 120 12.93 -0.14 11.37
N PRO A 121 12.97 -0.71 12.58
CA PRO A 121 11.89 -1.53 13.10
C PRO A 121 10.56 -0.78 12.97
N LEU A 122 9.56 -1.50 12.45
CA LEU A 122 8.25 -0.97 12.13
C LEU A 122 7.57 -0.43 13.39
N ASN A 123 7.31 0.88 13.42
CA ASN A 123 6.41 1.44 14.41
C ASN A 123 4.99 0.94 14.10
N ILE A 124 4.39 0.20 15.04
CA ILE A 124 3.05 -0.37 14.93
C ILE A 124 2.00 0.71 14.66
N GLU A 125 2.15 1.88 15.29
CA GLU A 125 1.23 3.01 15.09
C GLU A 125 1.33 3.56 13.67
N GLY A 126 2.56 3.68 13.15
CA GLY A 126 2.81 4.12 11.77
C GLY A 126 2.22 3.19 10.73
N ALA A 127 2.38 1.88 10.95
CA ALA A 127 1.78 0.84 10.10
C ALA A 127 0.25 0.87 10.18
N THR A 128 -0.32 1.07 11.37
CA THR A 128 -1.78 1.15 11.57
C THR A 128 -2.37 2.39 10.89
N ALA A 129 -1.75 3.55 11.06
CA ALA A 129 -2.15 4.77 10.38
C ALA A 129 -2.09 4.61 8.85
N GLY A 130 -1.01 4.01 8.34
CA GLY A 130 -0.85 3.73 6.91
C GLY A 130 -1.94 2.79 6.37
N HIS A 131 -2.26 1.72 7.11
CA HIS A 131 -3.36 0.82 6.75
C HIS A 131 -4.70 1.53 6.66
N ASN A 132 -5.03 2.32 7.68
CA ASN A 132 -6.31 2.99 7.76
C ASN A 132 -6.45 4.01 6.63
N ALA A 133 -5.38 4.74 6.30
CA ALA A 133 -5.35 5.64 5.15
C ALA A 133 -5.56 4.91 3.82
N ILE A 134 -4.86 3.79 3.57
CA ILE A 134 -5.04 3.01 2.33
C ILE A 134 -6.45 2.42 2.23
N LYS A 135 -6.98 1.83 3.32
CA LYS A 135 -8.35 1.32 3.36
C LYS A 135 -9.36 2.41 3.01
N ARG A 136 -9.21 3.60 3.60
CA ARG A 136 -10.05 4.77 3.30
C ARG A 136 -9.93 5.15 1.83
N TRP A 137 -8.73 5.22 1.30
CA TRP A 137 -8.49 5.60 -0.09
C TRP A 137 -9.15 4.66 -1.09
N ILE A 138 -9.12 3.35 -0.82
CA ILE A 138 -9.80 2.34 -1.63
C ILE A 138 -11.32 2.47 -1.49
N LEU A 139 -11.82 2.54 -0.25
CA LEU A 139 -13.24 2.65 0.06
C LEU A 139 -13.88 3.87 -0.63
N MET A 140 -13.25 5.05 -0.47
CA MET A 140 -13.71 6.33 -1.01
C MET A 140 -13.47 6.48 -2.52
N GLY A 141 -12.82 5.51 -3.15
CA GLY A 141 -12.60 5.49 -4.60
C GLY A 141 -11.36 6.20 -5.10
N GLY A 142 -10.58 6.84 -4.23
CA GLY A 142 -9.35 7.50 -4.64
C GLY A 142 -8.38 6.55 -5.36
N TRP A 143 -8.26 5.29 -4.93
CA TRP A 143 -7.45 4.29 -5.64
C TRP A 143 -7.96 4.01 -7.06
N ARG A 144 -9.27 3.82 -7.24
CA ARG A 144 -9.85 3.47 -8.53
C ARG A 144 -9.92 4.64 -9.51
N ASP A 145 -10.04 5.85 -8.98
CA ASP A 145 -10.19 7.08 -9.76
C ASP A 145 -8.86 7.80 -10.00
N ALA A 146 -7.76 7.36 -9.38
CA ALA A 146 -6.44 7.95 -9.57
C ALA A 146 -5.99 7.91 -11.05
N LEU A 147 -5.32 8.96 -11.51
CA LEU A 147 -4.79 9.04 -12.87
C LEU A 147 -3.31 8.68 -12.86
N TYR A 148 -2.95 7.48 -13.31
CA TYR A 148 -1.55 7.07 -13.41
C TYR A 148 -0.99 7.29 -14.81
N LEU A 149 0.18 7.92 -14.91
CA LEU A 149 0.97 7.99 -16.15
C LEU A 149 1.33 6.58 -16.64
N LYS A 150 1.61 5.67 -15.71
CA LYS A 150 1.80 4.25 -15.98
C LYS A 150 0.88 3.43 -15.11
N GLU A 151 -0.12 2.81 -15.71
CA GLU A 151 -1.07 1.97 -14.96
C GLU A 151 -0.35 0.89 -14.14
N PRO A 152 -0.63 0.77 -12.83
CA PRO A 152 0.00 -0.22 -11.96
C PRO A 152 -0.21 -1.65 -12.46
N ARG A 153 0.83 -2.49 -12.38
CA ARG A 153 0.78 -3.85 -12.93
C ARG A 153 -0.15 -4.74 -12.14
N LYS A 154 -1.11 -5.38 -12.82
CA LYS A 154 -2.11 -6.26 -12.21
C LYS A 154 -1.54 -7.31 -11.26
N ASN A 155 -0.51 -8.03 -11.69
CA ASN A 155 0.10 -9.09 -10.90
C ASN A 155 0.79 -8.59 -9.62
N VAL A 156 1.25 -7.33 -9.61
CA VAL A 156 1.82 -6.70 -8.40
C VAL A 156 0.71 -6.35 -7.43
N ILE A 157 -0.37 -5.75 -7.93
CA ILE A 157 -1.51 -5.38 -7.09
C ILE A 157 -2.18 -6.62 -6.50
N ALA A 158 -2.27 -7.73 -7.24
CA ALA A 158 -2.95 -8.94 -6.78
C ALA A 158 -2.25 -9.56 -5.56
N ALA A 159 -0.93 -9.42 -5.51
CA ALA A 159 -0.10 -9.85 -4.39
C ALA A 159 0.09 -8.78 -3.31
N SER A 160 -0.63 -7.65 -3.38
CA SER A 160 -0.46 -6.49 -2.48
C SER A 160 -1.63 -6.33 -1.51
N ARG A 161 -1.47 -5.48 -0.49
CA ARG A 161 -2.58 -5.17 0.42
C ARG A 161 -3.68 -4.38 -0.27
N ILE A 162 -3.33 -3.54 -1.26
CA ILE A 162 -4.34 -2.82 -2.06
C ILE A 162 -5.27 -3.81 -2.75
N GLY A 163 -4.72 -4.83 -3.42
CA GLY A 163 -5.52 -5.90 -4.03
C GLY A 163 -6.36 -6.65 -3.01
N PHE A 164 -5.75 -7.08 -1.91
CA PHE A 164 -6.44 -7.77 -0.83
C PHE A 164 -7.62 -6.97 -0.23
N TYR A 165 -7.44 -5.67 0.00
CA TYR A 165 -8.51 -4.78 0.47
C TYR A 165 -9.61 -4.59 -0.58
N CYS A 166 -9.24 -4.47 -1.85
CA CYS A 166 -10.23 -4.38 -2.93
C CYS A 166 -11.06 -5.67 -3.04
N ASP A 167 -10.42 -6.84 -3.04
CA ASP A 167 -11.09 -8.14 -3.07
C ASP A 167 -12.07 -8.30 -1.90
N THR A 168 -11.63 -7.93 -0.70
CA THR A 168 -12.47 -7.99 0.51
C THR A 168 -13.68 -7.06 0.38
N LEU A 169 -13.48 -5.81 -0.04
CA LEU A 169 -14.58 -4.84 -0.18
C LEU A 169 -15.58 -5.27 -1.26
N GLU A 170 -15.11 -5.85 -2.37
CA GLU A 170 -15.99 -6.40 -3.42
C GLU A 170 -16.79 -7.62 -2.93
N GLU A 171 -16.20 -8.46 -2.07
CA GLU A 171 -16.92 -9.56 -1.42
C GLU A 171 -17.98 -9.05 -0.44
N VAL A 172 -17.63 -8.07 0.40
CA VAL A 172 -18.59 -7.44 1.32
C VAL A 172 -19.73 -6.78 0.53
N ALA A 173 -19.42 -5.99 -0.50
CA ALA A 173 -20.42 -5.33 -1.34
C ALA A 173 -21.35 -6.31 -2.08
N ARG A 174 -20.92 -7.55 -2.31
CA ARG A 174 -21.77 -8.60 -2.90
C ARG A 174 -22.90 -9.03 -1.96
N THR A 175 -22.69 -8.94 -0.66
CA THR A 175 -23.63 -9.42 0.37
C THR A 175 -24.31 -8.29 1.15
N ASP A 176 -23.72 -7.09 1.15
CA ASP A 176 -24.23 -5.91 1.84
C ASP A 176 -24.73 -4.85 0.84
N ALA A 177 -26.05 -4.82 0.64
CA ALA A 177 -26.69 -3.89 -0.29
C ALA A 177 -26.51 -2.41 0.11
N GLN A 178 -26.36 -2.11 1.40
CA GLN A 178 -26.18 -0.73 1.87
C GLN A 178 -24.78 -0.24 1.50
N LEU A 179 -23.75 -1.02 1.80
CA LEU A 179 -22.38 -0.70 1.42
C LEU A 179 -22.23 -0.57 -0.10
N ALA A 180 -22.85 -1.49 -0.85
CA ALA A 180 -22.85 -1.46 -2.31
C ALA A 180 -23.53 -0.20 -2.88
N ALA A 181 -24.64 0.24 -2.29
CA ALA A 181 -25.33 1.45 -2.71
C ALA A 181 -24.52 2.71 -2.41
N GLU A 182 -23.81 2.75 -1.29
CA GLU A 182 -23.05 3.92 -0.84
C GLU A 182 -21.69 4.06 -1.53
N TYR A 183 -20.93 2.97 -1.63
CA TYR A 183 -19.53 2.99 -2.10
C TYR A 183 -19.32 2.32 -3.46
N GLY A 184 -20.33 1.61 -3.98
CA GLY A 184 -20.24 0.82 -5.21
C GLY A 184 -19.85 -0.63 -4.98
N THR A 185 -19.74 -1.38 -6.09
CA THR A 185 -19.45 -2.83 -6.10
C THR A 185 -18.12 -3.18 -6.74
N GLN A 186 -17.38 -2.19 -7.23
CA GLN A 186 -16.09 -2.36 -7.88
C GLN A 186 -15.07 -1.44 -7.20
N PHE A 187 -14.09 -2.06 -6.55
CA PHE A 187 -13.03 -1.36 -5.81
C PHE A 187 -11.69 -1.46 -6.53
N HIS A 188 -11.49 -2.51 -7.33
CA HIS A 188 -10.38 -2.55 -8.28
C HIS A 188 -10.55 -1.54 -9.41
N ARG A 189 -9.41 -1.08 -9.93
CA ARG A 189 -9.33 -0.25 -11.13
C ARG A 189 -9.95 -0.97 -12.35
N SER A 190 -10.58 -0.22 -13.25
CA SER A 190 -11.16 -0.79 -14.47
C SER A 190 -10.09 -1.47 -15.32
N GLY A 191 -10.41 -2.63 -15.87
CA GLY A 191 -9.45 -3.48 -16.59
C GLY A 191 -8.77 -4.53 -15.71
N TYR A 192 -8.96 -4.53 -14.39
CA TYR A 192 -8.33 -5.48 -13.46
C TYR A 192 -8.98 -6.87 -13.40
N ARG A 193 -10.25 -7.04 -13.81
CA ARG A 193 -10.92 -8.34 -13.78
C ARG A 193 -10.34 -9.31 -14.80
N ASP A 194 -9.30 -10.03 -14.40
CA ASP A 194 -9.12 -11.42 -14.80
C ASP A 194 -9.52 -12.30 -13.61
N PRO A 195 -10.74 -12.89 -13.63
CA PRO A 195 -11.23 -13.73 -12.54
C PRO A 195 -10.31 -14.93 -12.24
N SER A 196 -9.48 -15.35 -13.20
CA SER A 196 -8.60 -16.52 -13.03
C SER A 196 -7.50 -16.30 -11.99
N LEU A 197 -6.90 -15.10 -11.94
CA LEU A 197 -5.83 -14.78 -11.00
C LEU A 197 -6.34 -14.46 -9.59
N ALA A 198 -7.53 -13.85 -9.47
CA ALA A 198 -8.16 -13.54 -8.19
C ALA A 198 -8.66 -14.81 -7.48
N LEU A 199 -9.24 -15.77 -8.21
CA LEU A 199 -9.71 -17.04 -7.65
C LEU A 199 -8.58 -17.97 -7.23
N GLU A 200 -7.45 -17.96 -7.95
CA GLU A 200 -6.27 -18.76 -7.58
C GLU A 200 -5.64 -18.21 -6.29
N TYR A 201 -5.53 -16.89 -6.14
CA TYR A 201 -5.01 -16.25 -4.91
C TYR A 201 -5.96 -16.42 -3.71
N CYS A 202 -7.28 -16.23 -3.89
CA CYS A 202 -8.26 -16.44 -2.82
C CYS A 202 -8.36 -17.92 -2.38
N ARG A 203 -8.20 -18.88 -3.30
CA ARG A 203 -8.20 -20.33 -2.95
C ARG A 203 -6.96 -20.77 -2.19
N ILE A 204 -5.82 -20.13 -2.43
CA ILE A 204 -4.56 -20.49 -1.77
C ILE A 204 -4.46 -19.83 -0.37
N HIS A 205 -5.13 -18.68 -0.15
CA HIS A 205 -4.90 -17.86 1.06
C HIS A 205 -6.09 -17.70 2.02
N LEU A 206 -7.29 -18.20 1.71
CA LEU A 206 -8.39 -18.32 2.67
C LEU A 206 -8.50 -19.76 3.20
N PRO A 207 -8.70 -19.98 4.52
CA PRO A 207 -8.92 -21.32 5.04
C PRO A 207 -10.19 -21.92 4.39
N ALA A 208 -10.07 -23.16 3.91
CA ALA A 208 -11.02 -23.87 3.05
C ALA A 208 -12.43 -24.11 3.62
N ASN A 209 -12.80 -23.51 4.75
CA ASN A 209 -13.98 -23.86 5.52
C ASN A 209 -15.22 -22.99 5.21
N ARG A 210 -15.43 -22.52 3.97
CA ARG A 210 -16.69 -21.83 3.59
C ARG A 210 -17.12 -21.93 2.12
N LEU A 211 -16.88 -23.07 1.48
CA LEU A 211 -17.66 -23.43 0.29
C LEU A 211 -18.50 -24.67 0.63
N ASP A 212 -19.53 -24.49 1.45
CA ASP A 212 -20.65 -25.42 1.40
C ASP A 212 -21.38 -25.19 0.07
N PRO A 213 -21.47 -26.19 -0.82
CA PRO A 213 -22.34 -26.10 -1.98
C PRO A 213 -23.76 -25.96 -1.46
N LEU A 214 -24.46 -24.90 -1.88
CA LEU A 214 -25.91 -24.82 -1.76
C LEU A 214 -26.51 -26.14 -2.23
N GLY A 215 -27.05 -26.91 -1.29
CA GLY A 215 -27.67 -28.20 -1.55
C GLY A 215 -28.77 -28.04 -2.59
N THR A 216 -28.57 -28.68 -3.73
CA THR A 216 -29.63 -28.93 -4.71
C THR A 216 -30.79 -29.66 -4.02
N PRO A 217 -32.06 -29.24 -4.21
CA PRO A 217 -33.20 -29.96 -3.68
C PRO A 217 -33.33 -31.30 -4.39
N SER A 218 -33.24 -32.39 -3.62
CA SER A 218 -33.49 -33.75 -4.08
C SER A 218 -34.96 -33.92 -4.48
N ALA A 219 -35.21 -34.45 -5.67
CA ALA A 219 -36.46 -35.12 -6.03
C ALA A 219 -36.16 -36.60 -6.35
N PRO A 220 -37.09 -37.53 -6.05
CA PRO A 220 -36.79 -38.96 -5.98
C PRO A 220 -37.12 -39.70 -7.28
N GLY A 221 -36.36 -40.76 -7.56
CA GLY A 221 -36.87 -41.93 -8.26
C GLY A 221 -36.03 -42.43 -9.44
N GLY A 222 -35.73 -43.73 -9.40
CA GLY A 222 -35.49 -44.53 -10.60
C GLY A 222 -34.18 -45.30 -10.59
N ASP A 223 -34.21 -46.50 -10.04
CA ASP A 223 -33.22 -47.55 -10.26
C ASP A 223 -33.15 -47.94 -11.75
N ASP A 224 -31.93 -48.17 -12.28
CA ASP A 224 -31.51 -49.47 -12.82
C ASP A 224 -30.21 -49.41 -13.66
N PHE A 225 -29.32 -50.34 -13.33
CA PHE A 225 -28.38 -51.10 -14.18
C PHE A 225 -27.60 -50.43 -15.35
N VAL A 226 -26.26 -50.55 -15.32
CA VAL A 226 -25.45 -51.42 -16.23
C VAL A 226 -23.93 -51.12 -16.07
N LYS A 227 -23.16 -52.21 -15.96
CA LYS A 227 -21.68 -52.35 -16.06
C LYS A 227 -21.07 -51.65 -17.29
N SER A 228 -19.82 -51.19 -17.21
CA SER A 228 -18.69 -51.73 -18.00
C SER A 228 -17.41 -50.88 -17.96
N SER A 229 -16.27 -51.59 -17.89
CA SER A 229 -14.88 -51.30 -18.39
C SER A 229 -14.21 -49.98 -18.01
N SER A 230 -13.17 -49.97 -17.18
CA SER A 230 -11.75 -50.32 -17.48
C SER A 230 -11.11 -49.44 -18.54
N GLU A 231 -10.17 -48.58 -18.14
CA GLU A 231 -8.89 -48.46 -18.83
C GLU A 231 -7.84 -47.81 -17.92
N LYS A 232 -6.68 -48.46 -17.91
CA LYS A 232 -5.53 -48.26 -17.05
C LYS A 232 -4.50 -47.54 -17.91
N SER A 233 -4.22 -46.26 -17.63
CA SER A 233 -3.21 -45.49 -18.36
C SER A 233 -2.00 -45.26 -17.46
N THR A 234 -0.89 -45.87 -17.84
CA THR A 234 0.43 -45.79 -17.23
C THR A 234 1.11 -44.51 -17.71
N GLN A 235 1.52 -43.64 -16.79
CA GLN A 235 2.37 -42.48 -17.12
C GLN A 235 3.74 -42.65 -16.46
N PRO A 236 4.86 -42.47 -17.18
CA PRO A 236 6.19 -42.68 -16.65
C PRO A 236 6.72 -41.44 -15.90
N GLU A 237 7.49 -41.69 -14.84
CA GLU A 237 8.32 -40.70 -14.15
C GLU A 237 9.40 -40.12 -15.09
N PRO A 238 9.69 -38.81 -15.02
CA PRO A 238 10.95 -38.30 -15.52
C PRO A 238 12.00 -38.26 -14.40
N ALA A 239 13.10 -38.98 -14.65
CA ALA A 239 14.34 -38.87 -13.90
C ALA A 239 14.94 -37.45 -14.07
N PHE A 240 15.22 -36.78 -12.95
CA PHE A 240 16.10 -35.61 -12.91
C PHE A 240 17.47 -36.02 -12.40
N TYR A 241 18.44 -36.12 -13.32
CA TYR A 241 19.85 -35.88 -13.02
C TYR A 241 20.14 -34.42 -13.34
N ASN A 242 20.71 -33.69 -12.40
CA ASN A 242 21.85 -32.80 -12.65
C ASN A 242 22.48 -32.41 -11.31
N ASP A 243 23.68 -32.95 -11.15
CA ASP A 243 24.70 -32.64 -10.16
C ASP A 243 25.63 -31.59 -10.77
N LEU A 244 25.85 -30.44 -10.12
CA LEU A 244 27.01 -29.56 -10.31
C LEU A 244 27.14 -28.61 -9.11
N ASN A 245 27.78 -29.13 -8.06
CA ASN A 245 29.01 -28.59 -7.47
C ASN A 245 29.30 -27.08 -7.66
N VAL A 246 29.04 -26.26 -6.62
CA VAL A 246 29.80 -25.02 -6.36
C VAL A 246 30.12 -24.93 -4.86
N ASN A 247 31.39 -25.17 -4.57
CA ASN A 247 32.08 -24.86 -3.33
C ASN A 247 32.05 -23.35 -3.06
N HIS A 248 31.71 -22.93 -1.84
CA HIS A 248 32.21 -21.67 -1.29
C HIS A 248 32.64 -21.87 0.15
N ASP A 249 33.95 -21.98 0.31
CA ASP A 249 34.70 -21.79 1.55
C ASP A 249 34.28 -20.50 2.24
N PHE A 250 33.91 -20.59 3.52
CA PHE A 250 34.15 -19.52 4.47
C PHE A 250 34.81 -20.11 5.71
N THR A 251 36.10 -19.85 5.80
CA THR A 251 36.91 -20.04 6.99
C THR A 251 36.64 -18.91 8.00
N SER A 252 36.49 -19.33 9.25
CA SER A 252 36.91 -18.66 10.48
C SER A 252 36.36 -17.26 10.79
N THR A 253 35.72 -17.12 11.96
CA THR A 253 36.34 -16.42 13.11
C THR A 253 35.55 -16.72 14.38
N SER A 254 36.26 -17.27 15.36
CA SER A 254 35.87 -17.46 16.75
C SER A 254 36.04 -16.16 17.54
N GLY A 255 35.18 -15.95 18.54
CA GLY A 255 35.46 -15.03 19.65
C GLY A 255 34.21 -14.52 20.36
N PRO A 256 33.93 -14.97 21.60
CA PRO A 256 33.01 -14.31 22.50
C PRO A 256 33.77 -13.46 23.53
N ALA A 257 33.31 -12.25 23.80
CA ALA A 257 33.61 -11.57 25.08
C ALA A 257 32.59 -10.46 25.35
N CYS A 258 31.73 -10.70 26.34
CA CYS A 258 30.92 -9.69 27.01
C CYS A 258 31.79 -8.75 27.86
N LYS A 259 31.48 -7.45 27.84
CA LYS A 259 31.68 -6.36 28.83
C LYS A 259 31.74 -5.05 28.00
N GLU A 260 31.15 -3.92 28.36
CA GLU A 260 30.89 -3.35 29.67
C GLU A 260 29.77 -2.29 29.54
N VAL A 261 28.98 -2.16 30.60
CA VAL A 261 27.94 -1.13 30.77
C VAL A 261 28.63 0.21 31.02
N SER A 262 28.43 1.20 30.15
CA SER A 262 28.69 2.61 30.47
C SER A 262 27.36 3.34 30.62
N LYS A 263 27.10 3.75 31.86
CA LYS A 263 25.95 4.54 32.30
C LYS A 263 26.31 6.01 32.08
N PHE A 264 25.80 6.64 31.03
CA PHE A 264 25.89 8.09 30.87
C PHE A 264 24.67 8.73 31.53
N VAL A 265 24.95 9.51 32.57
CA VAL A 265 24.02 10.46 33.19
C VAL A 265 24.14 11.74 32.36
N PHE A 266 23.05 12.18 31.75
CA PHE A 266 22.94 13.53 31.22
C PHE A 266 22.16 14.37 32.23
N GLU A 267 22.86 15.29 32.88
CA GLU A 267 22.27 16.48 33.49
C GLU A 267 21.79 17.36 32.34
N VAL A 268 20.47 17.49 32.22
CA VAL A 268 19.81 18.43 31.30
C VAL A 268 19.54 19.69 32.11
N ASP A 269 20.38 20.70 31.91
CA ASP A 269 20.11 22.07 32.32
C ASP A 269 19.02 22.61 31.39
N SER A 270 17.90 23.03 31.98
CA SER A 270 16.73 23.54 31.25
C SER A 270 16.72 25.05 31.42
N GLU A 271 17.20 25.78 30.43
CA GLU A 271 16.95 27.23 30.31
C GLU A 271 15.62 27.43 29.59
N ASP A 272 14.72 28.20 30.19
CA ASP A 272 13.42 28.57 29.63
C ASP A 272 13.62 29.52 28.45
N GLU A 273 13.41 29.04 27.22
CA GLU A 273 13.31 29.89 26.03
C GLU A 273 11.84 30.29 25.79
N ASP A 274 11.62 31.60 25.79
CA ASP A 274 10.38 32.29 25.49
C ASP A 274 9.79 31.85 24.14
N GLN A 275 8.59 31.28 24.16
CA GLN A 275 7.85 30.95 22.94
C GLN A 275 7.26 32.21 22.32
N GLU A 276 7.86 32.64 21.21
CA GLU A 276 7.32 33.67 20.33
C GLU A 276 6.09 33.11 19.59
N GLU A 277 4.92 33.63 19.96
CA GLU A 277 3.60 33.30 19.42
C GLU A 277 3.48 33.82 17.98
N TRP A 278 3.58 32.92 17.00
CA TRP A 278 3.34 33.26 15.59
C TRP A 278 1.84 33.28 15.26
N PRO A 279 1.34 34.31 14.54
CA PRO A 279 -0.08 34.41 14.18
C PRO A 279 -0.49 33.35 13.14
N VAL A 280 -1.62 32.70 13.39
CA VAL A 280 -2.08 31.45 12.75
C VAL A 280 -2.85 31.66 11.42
N ASP A 281 -2.92 32.87 10.87
CA ASP A 281 -3.95 33.22 9.87
C ASP A 281 -3.48 33.36 8.40
N ALA A 282 -2.49 32.60 7.93
CA ALA A 282 -2.03 32.75 6.53
C ALA A 282 -1.87 31.48 5.68
N VAL A 283 -2.19 30.28 6.16
CA VAL A 283 -1.93 29.02 5.42
C VAL A 283 -3.19 28.33 4.88
N THR A 284 -4.38 28.84 5.16
CA THR A 284 -5.65 28.21 4.74
C THR A 284 -6.13 28.55 3.33
N ASP A 285 -5.55 29.54 2.63
CA ASP A 285 -6.12 30.04 1.37
C ASP A 285 -5.53 29.48 0.06
N ILE A 286 -4.56 28.56 0.11
CA ILE A 286 -3.93 28.03 -1.12
C ILE A 286 -4.58 26.72 -1.62
N PHE A 287 -5.36 26.00 -0.79
CA PHE A 287 -5.94 24.69 -1.16
C PHE A 287 -7.41 24.71 -1.61
N ALA A 288 -8.08 25.87 -1.65
CA ALA A 288 -9.48 25.96 -2.07
C ALA A 288 -9.71 25.84 -3.60
N GLY A 289 -8.65 25.73 -4.41
CA GLY A 289 -8.73 25.82 -5.88
C GLY A 289 -8.90 24.51 -6.66
N LEU A 290 -8.82 23.34 -6.02
CA LEU A 290 -8.95 22.04 -6.71
C LEU A 290 -10.27 21.33 -6.33
N HIS A 291 -11.38 22.03 -6.57
CA HIS A 291 -12.69 21.39 -6.63
C HIS A 291 -12.81 20.57 -7.92
N LEU A 292 -12.60 19.26 -7.81
CA LEU A 292 -13.22 18.31 -8.74
C LEU A 292 -14.75 18.34 -8.51
N PRO A 293 -15.58 18.25 -9.56
CA PRO A 293 -17.03 18.25 -9.40
C PRO A 293 -17.50 16.94 -8.75
N SER A 294 -17.64 16.93 -7.43
CA SER A 294 -18.32 15.87 -6.68
C SER A 294 -19.82 16.16 -6.67
N SER A 295 -20.51 15.85 -7.76
CA SER A 295 -21.96 15.99 -7.88
C SER A 295 -22.75 14.90 -7.11
N LYS A 296 -22.20 14.35 -6.03
CA LYS A 296 -22.81 13.27 -5.24
C LYS A 296 -22.74 13.44 -3.71
N LEU A 297 -22.19 14.54 -3.20
CA LEU A 297 -22.17 14.81 -1.74
C LEU A 297 -23.43 15.54 -1.21
N ASP A 298 -24.23 16.16 -2.08
CA ASP A 298 -25.41 16.95 -1.66
C ASP A 298 -26.67 16.14 -1.33
N ALA A 299 -26.60 14.79 -1.31
CA ALA A 299 -27.75 13.93 -0.99
C ALA A 299 -27.77 13.42 0.46
N ALA A 300 -26.69 13.64 1.25
CA ALA A 300 -26.57 13.09 2.61
C ALA A 300 -26.86 14.10 3.73
N TYR A 301 -26.86 15.40 3.44
CA TYR A 301 -27.20 16.44 4.42
C TYR A 301 -28.35 17.28 3.88
N GLY A 302 -29.56 17.02 4.39
CA GLY A 302 -30.71 17.87 4.13
C GLY A 302 -30.48 19.31 4.63
N PRO A 303 -31.28 20.28 4.15
CA PRO A 303 -31.09 21.69 4.46
C PRO A 303 -31.13 21.94 5.97
N MET A 304 -30.10 22.60 6.49
CA MET A 304 -30.05 23.11 7.85
C MET A 304 -31.21 24.10 8.07
N PRO A 305 -32.09 23.88 9.07
CA PRO A 305 -33.14 24.83 9.40
C PRO A 305 -32.55 25.92 10.30
N GLY A 306 -32.49 27.15 9.79
CA GLY A 306 -32.28 28.32 10.65
C GLY A 306 -31.59 29.46 9.94
N GLU A 307 -32.38 30.37 9.38
CA GLU A 307 -32.26 31.81 9.61
C GLU A 307 -33.49 32.50 8.99
N LEU A 308 -34.54 32.59 9.82
CA LEU A 308 -35.56 33.62 9.71
C LEU A 308 -35.12 34.74 10.66
N ASN A 309 -34.65 35.84 10.09
CA ASN A 309 -34.88 37.22 10.56
C ASN A 309 -34.53 38.19 9.44
#